data_AF-A0A7S4B671-F1
#
_entry.id   AF-A0A7S4B671-F1
#
_cell.length_a   1.000
_cell.length_b   1.000
_cell.length_c   1.000
_cell.angle_alpha   90.00
_cell.angle_beta   90.00
_cell.angle_gamma   90.00
#
_symmetry.space_group_name_H-M   'P 1'
#
loop_
_entity.id
_entity.type
_entity.pdbx_description
1 polymer ?
#
loop_
_entity_poly.entity_id
_entity_poly.type
_entity_poly.pdbx_seq_one_letter_code
_entity_poly.pdbx_strand_id
1 'polypeptide(L)'
;KMDNDLQQASRTMYKLVKTFEKTPGLCDISKQVKSELEEFMPVMPLVTALRNPGMRMRHWEQLTAVVGEDMTQACDESFTLTKLKALKLDDKIEEVTKVCEVAGKEFAIEQAMDKMEAEWKGVALEVVAYRESGTFVLKGVDVIQQLLDDHIVMTQSMSFSPFKGPFAPRIDEWETLMRLVSDIFEEWIKVQRQWMYLEPIFSSDDIMRQLPTEGKRFAGVDRTWRKVMS
;
A
#
# COMPACT_ATOMS: atom_id res chain seq x y z
N LYS A 1 -1.99 -0.89 -21.12
CA LYS A 1 -1.06 -0.45 -22.19
C LYS A 1 -1.03 -1.48 -23.32
N MET A 2 -0.63 -2.73 -23.03
CA MET A 2 -0.59 -3.82 -24.01
C MET A 2 -1.94 -4.09 -24.73
N ASP A 3 -3.06 -4.12 -24.00
CA ASP A 3 -4.40 -4.28 -24.62
C ASP A 3 -4.77 -3.15 -25.58
N ASN A 4 -4.42 -1.91 -25.25
CA ASN A 4 -4.69 -0.77 -26.13
C ASN A 4 -3.85 -0.85 -27.42
N ASP A 5 -2.59 -1.26 -27.30
CA ASP A 5 -1.69 -1.43 -28.44
C ASP A 5 -2.20 -2.55 -29.37
N LEU A 6 -2.71 -3.65 -28.81
CA LEU A 6 -3.32 -4.75 -29.55
C LEU A 6 -4.63 -4.37 -30.23
N GLN A 7 -5.51 -3.63 -29.55
CA GLN A 7 -6.73 -3.10 -30.17
C GLN A 7 -6.40 -2.15 -31.32
N GLN A 8 -5.37 -1.31 -31.16
CA GLN A 8 -4.91 -0.41 -32.22
C GLN A 8 -4.31 -1.19 -33.40
N ALA A 9 -3.52 -2.24 -33.14
CA ALA A 9 -2.96 -3.13 -34.16
C ALA A 9 -4.07 -3.84 -34.94
N SER A 10 -5.07 -4.40 -34.25
CA SER A 10 -6.24 -5.05 -34.87
C SER A 10 -7.03 -4.08 -35.79
N ARG A 11 -7.30 -2.85 -35.31
CA ARG A 11 -7.94 -1.80 -36.14
C ARG A 11 -7.10 -1.43 -37.36
N THR A 12 -5.78 -1.39 -37.20
CA THR A 12 -4.85 -1.07 -38.29
C THR A 12 -4.84 -2.18 -39.33
N MET A 13 -4.77 -3.44 -38.90
CA MET A 13 -4.84 -4.59 -39.80
C MET A 13 -6.16 -4.65 -40.56
N TYR A 14 -7.28 -4.33 -39.91
CA TYR A 14 -8.58 -4.24 -40.60
C TYR A 14 -8.58 -3.20 -41.74
N LYS A 15 -7.91 -2.06 -41.54
CA LYS A 15 -7.73 -1.04 -42.58
C LYS A 15 -6.81 -1.54 -43.70
N LEU A 16 -5.69 -2.17 -43.36
CA LEU A 16 -4.72 -2.68 -44.34
C LEU A 16 -5.30 -3.76 -45.25
N VAL A 17 -6.13 -4.67 -44.70
CA VAL A 17 -6.86 -5.67 -45.50
C VAL A 17 -7.75 -5.00 -46.55
N LYS A 18 -8.43 -3.90 -46.19
CA LYS A 18 -9.28 -3.13 -47.12
C LYS A 18 -8.45 -2.34 -48.14
N THR A 19 -7.31 -1.79 -47.73
CA THR A 19 -6.41 -1.03 -48.61
C THR A 19 -5.74 -1.93 -49.66
N PHE A 20 -5.33 -3.13 -49.27
CA PHE A 20 -4.61 -4.06 -50.14
C PHE A 20 -5.52 -5.05 -50.90
N GLU A 21 -6.84 -4.84 -50.89
CA GLU A 21 -7.83 -5.72 -51.53
C GLU A 21 -7.51 -6.03 -53.00
N LYS A 22 -6.88 -5.09 -53.73
CA LYS A 22 -6.49 -5.21 -55.14
C LYS A 22 -5.08 -5.75 -55.36
N THR A 23 -4.31 -6.02 -54.30
CA THR A 23 -2.92 -6.51 -54.37
C THR A 23 -2.85 -7.89 -53.69
N PRO A 24 -2.94 -9.00 -54.44
CA PRO A 24 -3.16 -10.34 -53.88
C PRO A 24 -2.16 -10.72 -52.77
N GLY A 25 -0.86 -10.57 -53.00
CA GLY A 25 0.16 -10.94 -52.01
C GLY A 25 0.12 -10.12 -50.71
N LEU A 26 -0.15 -8.82 -50.80
CA LEU A 26 -0.27 -7.96 -49.61
C LEU A 26 -1.61 -8.17 -48.88
N CYS A 27 -2.67 -8.49 -49.62
CA CYS A 27 -3.98 -8.83 -49.08
C CYS A 27 -3.91 -10.12 -48.26
N ASP A 28 -3.23 -11.14 -48.78
CA ASP A 28 -3.10 -12.45 -48.13
C ASP A 28 -2.27 -12.35 -46.85
N ILE A 29 -1.14 -11.65 -46.87
CA ILE A 29 -0.34 -11.36 -45.67
C ILE A 29 -1.17 -10.59 -44.63
N SER A 30 -1.93 -9.58 -45.07
CA SER A 30 -2.75 -8.76 -44.16
C SER A 30 -3.88 -9.57 -43.53
N LYS A 31 -4.49 -10.49 -44.28
CA LYS A 31 -5.51 -11.41 -43.76
C LYS A 31 -4.91 -12.42 -42.78
N GLN A 32 -3.73 -12.95 -43.08
CA GLN A 32 -3.04 -13.88 -42.19
C GLN A 32 -2.72 -13.23 -40.85
N VAL A 33 -2.04 -12.07 -40.85
CA VAL A 33 -1.69 -11.36 -39.61
C VAL A 33 -2.94 -10.93 -38.84
N LYS A 34 -4.02 -10.57 -39.54
CA LYS A 34 -5.31 -10.28 -38.91
C LYS A 34 -5.88 -11.52 -38.20
N SER A 35 -5.86 -12.67 -38.85
CA SER A 35 -6.34 -13.94 -38.27
C SER A 35 -5.54 -14.32 -37.03
N GLU A 36 -4.20 -14.19 -37.09
CA GLU A 36 -3.32 -14.44 -35.96
C GLU A 36 -3.61 -13.50 -34.78
N LEU A 37 -3.91 -12.22 -35.05
CA LEU A 37 -4.33 -11.27 -34.01
C LEU A 37 -5.71 -11.63 -33.42
N GLU A 38 -6.67 -12.03 -34.24
CA GLU A 38 -8.01 -12.44 -33.79
C GLU A 38 -7.96 -13.70 -32.92
N GLU A 39 -7.07 -14.66 -33.22
CA GLU A 39 -6.80 -15.82 -32.37
C GLU A 39 -6.10 -15.46 -31.05
N PHE A 40 -5.28 -14.40 -31.05
CA PHE A 40 -4.49 -14.02 -29.89
C PHE A 40 -5.25 -13.14 -28.89
N MET A 41 -6.18 -12.32 -29.37
CA MET A 41 -6.98 -11.40 -28.55
C MET A 41 -7.68 -12.06 -27.33
N PRO A 42 -8.28 -13.26 -27.42
CA PRO A 42 -8.90 -13.93 -26.28
C PRO A 42 -7.92 -14.35 -25.17
N VAL A 43 -6.64 -14.60 -25.52
CA VAL A 43 -5.61 -15.07 -24.58
C VAL A 43 -4.96 -13.90 -23.81
N MET A 44 -5.14 -12.68 -24.29
CA MET A 44 -4.51 -11.48 -23.73
C MET A 44 -4.93 -11.13 -22.29
N PRO A 45 -6.21 -11.23 -21.91
CA PRO A 45 -6.62 -11.06 -20.52
C PRO A 45 -5.92 -12.04 -19.58
N LEU A 46 -5.78 -13.31 -19.99
CA LEU A 46 -5.05 -14.35 -19.25
C LEU A 46 -3.58 -13.98 -19.06
N VAL A 47 -2.90 -13.57 -20.13
CA VAL A 47 -1.50 -13.15 -20.07
C VAL A 47 -1.33 -11.94 -19.13
N THR A 48 -2.23 -10.98 -19.21
CA THR A 48 -2.20 -9.79 -18.33
C THR A 48 -2.44 -10.18 -16.87
N ALA A 49 -3.39 -11.09 -16.61
CA ALA A 49 -3.68 -11.60 -15.27
C ALA A 49 -2.49 -12.37 -14.69
N LEU A 50 -1.86 -13.25 -15.47
CA LEU A 50 -0.70 -14.04 -15.05
C LEU A 50 0.56 -13.19 -14.84
N ARG A 51 0.67 -12.05 -15.53
CA ARG A 51 1.74 -11.07 -15.33
C ARG A 51 1.49 -10.11 -14.17
N ASN A 52 0.50 -10.38 -13.33
CA ASN A 52 0.24 -9.56 -12.16
C ASN A 52 1.48 -9.56 -11.23
N PRO A 53 2.04 -8.39 -10.87
CA PRO A 53 3.21 -8.30 -9.99
C PRO A 53 2.96 -8.88 -8.59
N GLY A 54 1.71 -9.10 -8.21
CA GLY A 54 1.30 -9.82 -7.00
C GLY A 54 1.49 -11.33 -7.04
N MET A 55 1.82 -11.90 -8.21
CA MET A 55 2.06 -13.33 -8.32
C MET A 55 3.29 -13.73 -7.49
N ARG A 56 3.15 -14.82 -6.75
CA ARG A 56 4.14 -15.39 -5.82
C ARG A 56 4.08 -16.91 -5.98
N MET A 57 5.09 -17.65 -5.52
CA MET A 57 5.15 -19.11 -5.67
C MET A 57 3.88 -19.83 -5.22
N ARG A 58 3.28 -19.41 -4.09
CA ARG A 58 1.98 -19.94 -3.61
C ARG A 58 0.85 -19.87 -4.65
N HIS A 59 0.80 -18.80 -5.45
CA HIS A 59 -0.21 -18.62 -6.51
C HIS A 59 0.10 -19.53 -7.69
N TRP A 60 1.37 -19.67 -8.06
CA TRP A 60 1.80 -20.57 -9.13
C TRP A 60 1.57 -22.05 -8.78
N GLU A 61 1.74 -22.43 -7.51
CA GLU A 61 1.40 -23.76 -7.01
C GLU A 61 -0.11 -24.02 -7.06
N GLN A 62 -0.93 -23.04 -6.70
CA GLN A 62 -2.39 -23.13 -6.85
C GLN A 62 -2.80 -23.29 -8.31
N LEU A 63 -2.20 -22.51 -9.22
CA LEU A 63 -2.44 -22.64 -10.66
C LEU A 63 -1.99 -24.00 -11.18
N THR A 64 -0.85 -24.51 -10.72
CA THR A 64 -0.36 -25.86 -11.08
C THR A 64 -1.37 -26.94 -10.68
N ALA A 65 -1.95 -26.85 -9.48
CA ALA A 65 -2.98 -27.78 -9.02
C ALA A 65 -4.28 -27.70 -9.84
N VAL A 66 -4.68 -26.50 -10.27
CA VAL A 66 -5.88 -26.29 -11.11
C VAL A 66 -5.65 -26.78 -12.53
N VAL A 67 -4.54 -26.39 -13.15
CA VAL A 67 -4.22 -26.69 -14.55
C VAL A 67 -3.87 -28.17 -14.70
N GLY A 68 -3.21 -28.77 -13.71
CA GLY A 68 -2.73 -30.15 -13.74
C GLY A 68 -1.35 -30.32 -14.38
N GLU A 69 -0.73 -29.21 -14.80
CA GLU A 69 0.62 -29.13 -15.32
C GLU A 69 1.42 -28.10 -14.54
N ASP A 70 2.74 -28.30 -14.46
CA ASP A 70 3.63 -27.43 -13.70
C ASP A 70 3.70 -26.01 -14.29
N MET A 71 3.07 -25.07 -13.59
CA MET A 71 3.04 -23.65 -13.93
C MET A 71 4.12 -22.85 -13.18
N THR A 72 4.93 -23.48 -12.33
CA THR A 72 5.96 -22.76 -11.55
C THR A 72 7.06 -22.20 -12.46
N GLN A 73 7.32 -22.86 -13.59
CA GLN A 73 8.22 -22.38 -14.65
C GLN A 73 7.76 -21.09 -15.32
N ALA A 74 6.51 -20.65 -15.12
CA ALA A 74 6.03 -19.37 -15.62
C ALA A 74 6.72 -18.15 -14.96
N CYS A 75 7.47 -18.38 -13.87
CA CYS A 75 8.37 -17.39 -13.29
C CYS A 75 9.67 -17.20 -14.09
N ASP A 76 10.03 -18.15 -14.96
CA ASP A 76 11.28 -18.12 -15.70
C ASP A 76 11.13 -17.40 -17.04
N GLU A 77 12.19 -16.70 -17.47
CA GLU A 77 12.27 -16.05 -18.79
C GLU A 77 12.10 -17.03 -19.97
N SER A 78 12.24 -18.33 -19.71
CA SER A 78 12.06 -19.41 -20.70
C SER A 78 10.58 -19.77 -20.97
N PHE A 79 9.64 -19.17 -20.23
CA PHE A 79 8.22 -19.40 -20.42
C PHE A 79 7.67 -18.55 -21.57
N THR A 80 7.22 -19.23 -22.63
CA THR A 80 6.76 -18.58 -23.86
C THR A 80 5.24 -18.66 -24.00
N LEU A 81 4.66 -17.71 -24.75
CA LEU A 81 3.25 -17.73 -25.10
C LEU A 81 2.83 -19.02 -25.83
N THR A 82 3.76 -19.65 -26.56
CA THR A 82 3.53 -20.94 -27.21
C THR A 82 3.29 -22.06 -26.19
N LYS A 83 4.06 -22.08 -25.09
CA LYS A 83 3.84 -23.01 -23.97
C LYS A 83 2.50 -22.72 -23.30
N LEU A 84 2.16 -21.44 -23.11
CA LEU A 84 0.87 -21.02 -22.56
C LEU A 84 -0.33 -21.46 -23.41
N LYS A 85 -0.22 -21.38 -24.75
CA LYS A 85 -1.25 -21.87 -25.68
C LYS A 85 -1.36 -23.41 -25.65
N ALA A 86 -0.24 -24.12 -25.45
CA ALA A 86 -0.24 -25.58 -25.32
C ALA A 86 -0.98 -26.07 -24.06
N LEU A 87 -0.95 -25.28 -23.00
CA LEU A 87 -1.61 -25.55 -21.72
C LEU A 87 -3.15 -25.44 -21.77
N LYS A 88 -3.73 -24.99 -22.89
CA LYS A 88 -5.18 -24.81 -23.09
C LYS A 88 -5.86 -24.14 -21.89
N LEU A 89 -5.25 -23.06 -21.40
CA LEU A 89 -5.78 -22.29 -20.26
C LEU A 89 -7.18 -21.72 -20.53
N ASP A 90 -7.60 -21.69 -21.80
CA ASP A 90 -8.96 -21.32 -22.22
C ASP A 90 -10.04 -22.18 -21.54
N ASP A 91 -9.77 -23.47 -21.31
CA ASP A 91 -10.73 -24.39 -20.68
C ASP A 91 -10.90 -24.14 -19.16
N LYS A 92 -9.94 -23.44 -18.54
CA LYS A 92 -9.87 -23.16 -17.09
C LYS A 92 -9.71 -21.68 -16.78
N ILE A 93 -10.18 -20.83 -17.70
CA ILE A 93 -9.93 -19.39 -17.66
C ILE A 93 -10.48 -18.73 -16.40
N GLU A 94 -11.63 -19.18 -15.90
CA GLU A 94 -12.27 -18.63 -14.70
C GLU A 94 -11.44 -18.90 -13.44
N GLU A 95 -10.93 -20.12 -13.28
CA GLU A 95 -10.13 -20.47 -12.10
C GLU A 95 -8.76 -19.80 -12.11
N VAL A 96 -8.12 -19.72 -13.28
CA VAL A 96 -6.85 -19.01 -13.45
C VAL A 96 -7.02 -17.52 -13.13
N THR A 97 -8.08 -16.92 -13.66
CA THR A 97 -8.38 -15.49 -13.41
C THR A 97 -8.62 -15.24 -11.93
N LYS A 98 -9.38 -16.12 -11.25
CA LYS A 98 -9.64 -16.01 -9.81
C LYS A 98 -8.34 -16.01 -8.98
N VAL A 99 -7.38 -16.89 -9.28
CA VAL A 99 -6.09 -16.91 -8.56
C VAL A 99 -5.30 -15.63 -8.83
N CYS A 100 -5.28 -15.16 -10.07
CA CYS A 100 -4.60 -13.91 -10.42
C CYS A 100 -5.23 -12.67 -9.77
N GLU A 101 -6.56 -12.67 -9.60
CA GLU A 101 -7.29 -11.63 -8.88
C GLU A 101 -6.92 -11.62 -7.39
N VAL A 102 -6.90 -12.79 -6.75
CA VAL A 102 -6.46 -12.94 -5.35
C VAL A 102 -5.04 -12.38 -5.19
N ALA A 103 -4.11 -12.77 -6.06
CA ALA A 103 -2.75 -12.27 -6.06
C ALA A 103 -2.68 -10.74 -6.20
N GLY A 104 -3.54 -10.16 -7.05
CA GLY A 104 -3.64 -8.70 -7.20
C GLY A 104 -4.15 -7.99 -5.95
N LYS A 105 -5.16 -8.56 -5.27
CA LYS A 105 -5.69 -8.01 -4.02
C LYS A 105 -4.70 -8.12 -2.88
N GLU A 106 -3.99 -9.24 -2.79
CA GLU A 106 -2.87 -9.43 -1.86
C GLU A 106 -1.77 -8.39 -2.08
N PHE A 107 -1.39 -8.14 -3.34
CA PHE A 107 -0.36 -7.16 -3.67
C PHE A 107 -0.76 -5.72 -3.35
N ALA A 108 -2.05 -5.39 -3.47
CA ALA A 108 -2.55 -4.08 -3.06
C ALA A 108 -2.38 -3.86 -1.55
N ILE A 109 -2.56 -4.91 -0.73
CA ILE A 109 -2.29 -4.86 0.71
C ILE A 109 -0.79 -4.68 0.96
N GLU A 110 0.06 -5.45 0.28
CA GLU A 110 1.52 -5.33 0.39
C GLU A 110 2.01 -3.91 0.09
N GLN A 111 1.58 -3.33 -1.03
CA GLN A 111 1.93 -1.96 -1.41
C GLN A 111 1.42 -0.93 -0.42
N ALA A 112 0.20 -1.10 0.10
CA ALA A 112 -0.35 -0.21 1.10
C ALA A 112 0.50 -0.21 2.38
N MET A 113 0.88 -1.39 2.86
CA MET A 113 1.77 -1.54 4.03
C MET A 113 3.15 -0.91 3.78
N ASP A 114 3.78 -1.23 2.64
CA ASP A 114 5.09 -0.67 2.28
C ASP A 114 5.05 0.85 2.18
N LYS A 115 3.97 1.40 1.62
CA LYS A 115 3.77 2.85 1.52
C LYS A 115 3.63 3.50 2.89
N MET A 116 2.77 2.97 3.76
CA MET A 116 2.60 3.50 5.11
C MET A 116 3.92 3.48 5.88
N GLU A 117 4.65 2.35 5.86
CA GLU A 117 5.96 2.24 6.51
C GLU A 117 6.99 3.23 5.94
N ALA A 118 6.99 3.45 4.63
CA ALA A 118 7.89 4.40 4.00
C ALA A 118 7.59 5.85 4.39
N GLU A 119 6.31 6.23 4.51
CA GLU A 119 5.92 7.58 4.92
C GLU A 119 6.39 7.90 6.34
N TRP A 120 6.33 6.93 7.26
CA TRP A 120 6.80 7.10 8.63
C TRP A 120 8.33 7.27 8.76
N LYS A 121 9.13 6.79 7.81
CA LYS A 121 10.59 6.97 7.84
C LYS A 121 11.02 8.44 7.75
N GLY A 122 10.18 9.29 7.15
CA GLY A 122 10.44 10.72 7.00
C GLY A 122 9.81 11.59 8.10
N VAL A 123 9.00 11.02 8.99
CA VAL A 123 8.30 11.77 10.02
C VAL A 123 9.26 12.14 11.15
N ALA A 124 9.35 13.43 11.43
CA ALA A 124 10.14 13.97 12.53
C ALA A 124 9.29 14.90 13.39
N LEU A 125 9.36 14.74 14.70
CA LEU A 125 8.71 15.62 15.66
C LEU A 125 9.50 16.93 15.78
N GLU A 126 8.85 18.07 15.52
CA GLU A 126 9.44 19.39 15.73
C GLU A 126 9.34 19.75 17.22
N VAL A 127 10.49 19.86 17.87
CA VAL A 127 10.61 20.25 19.28
C VAL A 127 11.17 21.66 19.34
N VAL A 128 10.45 22.59 19.96
CA VAL A 128 10.80 24.02 20.01
C VAL A 128 10.86 24.54 21.43
N ALA A 129 11.75 25.50 21.68
CA ALA A 129 11.87 26.12 23.00
C ALA A 129 10.56 26.84 23.37
N TYR A 130 10.08 26.64 24.59
CA TYR A 130 8.88 27.30 25.08
C TYR A 130 9.24 28.54 25.91
N ARG A 131 9.07 29.73 25.33
CA ARG A 131 9.31 31.03 26.00
C ARG A 131 10.70 31.06 26.67
N GLU A 132 10.79 31.68 27.85
CA GLU A 132 11.98 31.70 28.72
C GLU A 132 11.91 30.59 29.79
N SER A 133 11.10 29.54 29.59
CA SER A 133 10.92 28.48 30.59
C SER A 133 12.13 27.56 30.73
N GLY A 134 13.06 27.57 29.76
CA GLY A 134 14.24 26.70 29.75
C GLY A 134 13.95 25.23 29.41
N THR A 135 12.81 24.95 28.77
CA THR A 135 12.44 23.62 28.25
C THR A 135 11.76 23.73 26.89
N PHE A 136 11.40 22.58 26.31
CA PHE A 136 10.83 22.48 24.97
C PHE A 136 9.39 21.96 24.98
N VAL A 137 8.70 22.16 23.85
CA VAL A 137 7.36 21.63 23.54
C VAL A 137 7.33 21.14 22.10
N LEU A 138 6.43 20.19 21.80
CA LEU A 138 6.13 19.75 20.45
C LEU A 138 5.35 20.82 19.70
N LYS A 139 5.68 21.00 18.41
CA LYS A 139 5.01 21.91 17.48
C LYS A 139 4.58 21.15 16.23
N GLY A 140 3.53 21.64 15.56
CA GLY A 140 3.07 21.08 14.30
C GLY A 140 2.49 19.66 14.41
N VAL A 141 2.02 19.29 15.61
CA VAL A 141 1.54 17.93 15.92
C VAL A 141 0.31 17.52 15.10
N ASP A 142 -0.47 18.48 14.61
CA ASP A 142 -1.72 18.21 13.89
C ASP A 142 -1.50 17.39 12.61
N VAL A 143 -0.40 17.63 11.88
CA VAL A 143 -0.08 16.90 10.64
C VAL A 143 0.27 15.44 10.94
N ILE A 144 1.01 15.21 12.03
CA ILE A 144 1.42 13.86 12.44
C ILE A 144 0.22 13.09 12.99
N GLN A 145 -0.66 13.76 13.73
CA GLN A 145 -1.89 13.16 14.25
C GLN A 145 -2.84 12.76 13.11
N GLN A 146 -3.02 13.63 12.11
CA GLN A 146 -3.80 13.31 10.92
C GLN A 146 -3.23 12.09 10.18
N LEU A 147 -1.91 12.04 9.97
CA LEU A 147 -1.25 10.90 9.32
C LEU A 147 -1.47 9.60 10.11
N LEU A 148 -1.39 9.67 11.44
CA LEU A 148 -1.62 8.54 12.32
C LEU A 148 -3.04 8.02 12.23
N ASP A 149 -4.04 8.90 12.29
CA ASP A 149 -5.45 8.54 12.17
C ASP A 149 -5.76 7.91 10.81
N ASP A 150 -5.24 8.48 9.72
CA ASP A 150 -5.40 7.95 8.36
C ASP A 150 -4.80 6.53 8.24
N HIS A 151 -3.60 6.33 8.79
CA HIS A 151 -2.93 5.02 8.77
C HIS A 151 -3.59 4.00 9.69
N ILE A 152 -4.19 4.40 10.82
CA ILE A 152 -5.01 3.52 11.66
C ILE A 152 -6.24 3.03 10.88
N VAL A 153 -6.99 3.94 10.24
CA VAL A 153 -8.17 3.59 9.45
C VAL A 153 -7.80 2.70 8.26
N MET A 154 -6.71 3.01 7.57
CA MET A 154 -6.22 2.20 6.45
C MET A 154 -5.81 0.79 6.89
N THR A 155 -5.10 0.68 8.02
CA THR A 155 -4.71 -0.61 8.60
C THR A 155 -5.94 -1.44 9.00
N GLN A 156 -6.93 -0.80 9.62
CA GLN A 156 -8.18 -1.46 9.99
C GLN A 156 -8.98 -1.96 8.77
N SER A 157 -8.99 -1.19 7.67
CA SER A 157 -9.60 -1.65 6.41
C SER A 157 -8.90 -2.91 5.87
N MET A 158 -7.57 -2.96 5.92
CA MET A 158 -6.80 -4.14 5.52
C MET A 158 -7.01 -5.33 6.45
N SER A 159 -7.17 -5.10 7.76
CA SER A 159 -7.40 -6.18 8.73
C SER A 159 -8.78 -6.84 8.58
N PHE A 160 -9.73 -6.21 7.89
CA PHE A 160 -11.00 -6.83 7.48
C PHE A 160 -10.97 -7.46 6.08
N SER A 161 -9.89 -7.29 5.31
CA SER A 161 -9.78 -7.87 3.98
C SER A 161 -9.73 -9.40 4.04
N PRO A 162 -10.51 -10.12 3.22
CA PRO A 162 -10.41 -11.58 3.11
C PRO A 162 -9.07 -12.04 2.52
N PHE A 163 -8.34 -11.13 1.86
CA PHE A 163 -7.04 -11.39 1.23
C PHE A 163 -5.85 -11.08 2.15
N LYS A 164 -6.09 -10.79 3.43
CA LYS A 164 -5.00 -10.42 4.37
C LYS A 164 -4.09 -11.57 4.76
N GLY A 165 -4.47 -12.83 4.49
CA GLY A 165 -3.88 -14.04 5.08
C GLY A 165 -2.34 -14.02 5.17
N PRO A 166 -1.61 -13.84 4.06
CA PRO A 166 -0.15 -13.81 4.06
C PRO A 166 0.48 -12.65 4.84
N PHE A 167 -0.27 -11.55 5.05
CA PHE A 167 0.18 -10.32 5.68
C PHE A 167 -0.40 -10.11 7.09
N ALA A 168 -1.25 -11.01 7.58
CA ALA A 168 -1.94 -10.85 8.85
C ALA A 168 -0.98 -10.55 10.02
N PRO A 169 0.15 -11.28 10.20
CA PRO A 169 1.10 -10.96 11.27
C PRO A 169 1.67 -9.54 11.16
N ARG A 170 2.00 -9.10 9.93
CA ARG A 170 2.55 -7.76 9.66
C ARG A 170 1.51 -6.67 9.94
N ILE A 171 0.25 -6.89 9.53
CA ILE A 171 -0.86 -5.97 9.77
C ILE A 171 -1.13 -5.87 11.28
N ASP A 172 -1.17 -6.98 12.01
CA ASP A 172 -1.47 -7.00 13.44
C ASP A 172 -0.37 -6.30 14.26
N GLU A 173 0.91 -6.53 13.92
CA GLU A 173 2.05 -5.84 14.52
C GLU A 173 1.99 -4.33 14.26
N TRP A 174 1.73 -3.94 13.02
CA TRP A 174 1.59 -2.55 12.63
C TRP A 174 0.40 -1.85 13.30
N GLU A 175 -0.76 -2.51 13.37
CA GLU A 175 -1.95 -2.00 14.05
C GLU A 175 -1.69 -1.75 15.53
N THR A 176 -1.01 -2.69 16.19
CA THR A 176 -0.63 -2.58 17.60
C THR A 176 0.32 -1.40 17.82
N LEU A 177 1.32 -1.25 16.95
CA LEU A 177 2.27 -0.14 17.01
C LEU A 177 1.58 1.21 16.81
N MET A 178 0.75 1.35 15.76
CA MET A 178 0.05 2.60 15.45
C MET A 178 -0.89 3.01 16.58
N ARG A 179 -1.65 2.06 17.16
CA ARG A 179 -2.50 2.35 18.34
C ARG A 179 -1.70 2.82 19.54
N LEU A 180 -0.61 2.12 19.87
CA LEU A 180 0.25 2.50 20.99
C LEU A 180 0.84 3.91 20.80
N VAL A 181 1.30 4.22 19.58
CA VAL A 181 1.81 5.55 19.25
C VAL A 181 0.70 6.60 19.40
N SER A 182 -0.53 6.29 18.99
CA SER A 182 -1.67 7.22 19.12
C SER A 182 -2.00 7.52 20.56
N ASP A 183 -2.10 6.49 21.41
CA ASP A 183 -2.37 6.64 22.83
C ASP A 183 -1.29 7.49 23.53
N ILE A 184 -0.02 7.21 23.22
CA ILE A 184 1.12 7.98 23.75
C ILE A 184 1.05 9.44 23.28
N PHE A 185 0.76 9.66 22.00
CA PHE A 185 0.78 10.99 21.40
C PHE A 185 -0.37 11.87 21.94
N GLU A 186 -1.57 11.29 22.10
CA GLU A 186 -2.72 11.97 22.68
C GLU A 186 -2.43 12.41 24.12
N GLU A 187 -1.93 11.51 24.96
CA GLU A 187 -1.60 11.84 26.35
C GLU A 187 -0.42 12.82 26.44
N TRP A 188 0.59 12.72 25.57
CA TRP A 188 1.69 13.70 25.51
C TRP A 188 1.16 15.10 25.20
N ILE A 189 0.35 15.26 24.15
CA ILE A 189 -0.23 16.55 23.77
C ILE A 189 -1.10 17.11 24.88
N LYS A 190 -1.91 16.26 25.54
CA LYS A 190 -2.77 16.66 26.65
C LYS A 190 -1.97 17.16 27.86
N VAL A 191 -0.91 16.44 28.24
CA VAL A 191 0.02 16.86 29.30
C VAL A 191 0.70 18.17 28.91
N GLN A 192 1.16 18.31 27.66
CA GLN A 192 1.78 19.53 27.16
C GLN A 192 0.84 20.73 27.29
N ARG A 193 -0.41 20.60 26.86
CA ARG A 193 -1.41 21.68 26.93
C ARG A 193 -1.67 22.12 28.36
N GLN A 194 -1.83 21.16 29.29
CA GLN A 194 -2.02 21.45 30.71
C GLN A 194 -0.77 22.08 31.33
N TRP A 195 0.41 21.56 31.02
CA TRP A 195 1.67 22.11 31.50
C TRP A 195 1.88 23.55 31.01
N MET A 196 1.69 23.84 29.72
CA MET A 196 1.79 25.19 29.16
C MET A 196 0.79 26.19 29.79
N TYR A 197 -0.37 25.70 30.25
CA TYR A 197 -1.36 26.51 30.95
C TYR A 197 -0.95 26.81 32.40
N LEU A 198 -0.41 25.80 33.10
CA LEU A 198 -0.07 25.89 34.52
C LEU A 198 1.30 26.51 34.79
N GLU A 199 2.26 26.36 33.86
CA GLU A 199 3.62 26.90 33.98
C GLU A 199 3.66 28.40 34.31
N PRO A 200 2.99 29.29 33.55
CA PRO A 200 3.03 30.72 33.83
C PRO A 200 2.27 31.11 35.11
N ILE A 201 1.35 30.26 35.59
CA ILE A 201 0.59 30.50 36.82
C ILE A 201 1.49 30.19 38.03
N PHE A 202 2.15 29.04 38.02
CA PHE A 202 3.00 28.59 39.12
C PHE A 202 4.44 29.14 39.06
N SER A 203 4.80 29.86 38.00
CA SER A 203 6.02 30.68 37.98
C SER A 203 5.88 31.97 38.81
N SER A 204 4.68 32.32 39.28
CA SER A 204 4.44 33.50 40.12
C SER A 204 4.69 33.20 41.60
N ASP A 205 5.62 33.95 42.21
CA ASP A 205 5.95 33.86 43.64
C ASP A 205 4.74 34.10 44.56
N ASP A 206 3.81 34.97 44.16
CA ASP A 206 2.60 35.26 44.94
C ASP A 206 1.64 34.07 44.96
N ILE A 207 1.42 33.45 43.79
CA ILE A 207 0.60 32.22 43.69
C ILE A 207 1.24 31.08 44.47
N MET A 208 2.57 30.94 44.41
CA MET A 208 3.30 29.92 45.17
C MET A 208 3.16 30.09 46.69
N ARG A 209 2.99 31.33 47.19
CA ARG A 209 2.72 31.61 48.61
C ARG A 209 1.28 31.32 49.00
N GLN A 210 0.32 31.57 48.10
CA GLN A 210 -1.10 31.34 48.33
C GLN A 210 -1.49 29.85 48.21
N LEU A 211 -0.85 29.12 47.28
CA LEU A 211 -1.13 27.72 46.96
C LEU A 211 0.15 26.85 47.05
N PRO A 212 0.77 26.73 48.24
CA PRO A 212 2.07 26.07 48.39
C PRO A 212 2.03 24.55 48.13
N THR A 213 0.89 23.91 48.42
CA THR A 213 0.73 22.46 48.22
C THR A 213 0.64 22.12 46.73
N GLU A 214 -0.18 22.88 45.99
CA GLU A 214 -0.39 22.75 44.55
C GLU A 214 0.90 23.10 43.80
N GLY A 215 1.58 24.17 44.19
CA GLY A 215 2.87 24.56 43.63
C GLY A 215 3.92 23.46 43.78
N LYS A 216 4.00 22.81 44.95
CA LYS A 216 4.91 21.68 45.17
C LYS A 216 4.56 20.47 44.28
N ARG A 217 3.27 20.20 44.04
CA ARG A 217 2.82 19.13 43.12
C ARG A 217 3.20 19.47 41.68
N PHE A 218 2.94 20.70 41.24
CA PHE A 218 3.29 21.15 39.89
C PHE A 218 4.80 21.09 39.65
N ALA A 219 5.63 21.49 40.61
CA ALA A 219 7.09 21.39 40.49
C ALA A 219 7.59 19.95 40.24
N GLY A 220 6.88 18.94 40.77
CA GLY A 220 7.17 17.52 40.47
C GLY A 220 6.83 17.15 39.02
N VAL A 221 5.68 17.61 38.53
CA VAL A 221 5.25 17.43 37.14
C VAL A 221 6.22 18.15 36.19
N ASP A 222 6.56 19.40 36.48
CA ASP A 222 7.49 20.21 35.68
C ASP A 222 8.88 19.56 35.58
N ARG A 223 9.41 19.02 36.68
CA ARG A 223 10.67 18.26 36.65
C ARG A 223 10.59 17.05 35.72
N THR A 224 9.46 16.34 35.74
CA THR A 224 9.24 15.16 34.89
C THR A 224 9.14 15.57 33.43
N TRP A 225 8.38 16.63 33.14
CA TRP A 225 8.25 17.22 31.81
C TRP A 225 9.61 17.60 31.22
N ARG A 226 10.42 18.36 31.97
CA ARG A 226 11.78 18.76 31.55
C ARG A 226 12.68 17.57 31.26
N LYS A 227 12.58 16.49 32.03
CA LYS A 227 13.35 15.26 31.80
C LYS A 227 12.92 14.51 30.54
N VAL A 228 11.63 14.55 30.21
CA VAL A 228 11.09 13.91 28.99
C VAL A 228 11.45 14.74 27.75
N MET A 229 11.47 16.06 27.87
CA MET A 229 11.76 16.99 26.77
C MET A 229 13.24 17.32 26.55
N SER A 230 14.15 16.82 27.41
CA SER A 230 15.61 17.00 27.31
C SER A 230 16.28 15.90 26.48
#